data_AF-A0A351G005-F1
#
_entry.id   AF-A0A351G005-F1
#
_cell.length_a   1.000
_cell.length_b   1.000
_cell.length_c   1.000
_cell.angle_alpha   90.00
_cell.angle_beta   90.00
_cell.angle_gamma   90.00
#
_symmetry.space_group_name_H-M   'P 1'
#
loop_
_entity.id
_entity.type
_entity.pdbx_description
1 polymer ?
#
loop_
_entity_poly.entity_id
_entity_poly.type
_entity_poly.pdbx_seq_one_letter_code
_entity_poly.pdbx_strand_id
1 'polypeptide(L)'
;MSTQQQAALQSALGAAKQAATLAPAAQIAHTMTSFNCYACHERDQQGGVERSRNAWFLSNQKEMGDEGRIPPTLTGVGGKLKSQWLKHVFDQGAKDRPYMFTRMPKFGSENTGQLVQLLQSNDKPAVAKEIKTDVALRKLKASGRQLAGAQAFSCIKCHSFGKFKATGIQAMALTTMTQRLNEDWFHQYMLNPQAYRPGTRMPASWPNGQVLLPKILDGTADTQIHALWTYLLDGDKAAVPSGLQNNPIELIAYDEPVLYRNFIEGAGPRAIGVGYPAKVNLAFDAQNLRLAVLWHNAFIDASKHWVGRGPGYQRPLGDNILTLPDVVTFAVLESPDAKWPQQKARELGYRFRGYRLDDQQQPTFMYEVHGARIEDKPEPMNDDQFAPLRRHIKVTSPKAIDGMYYRVVGGNVKQLGDGWFEVDGTWKTRVDGLDPAQLIVRKIDGKTEVLVPLAVAREFVQEYLW
;
A
#
# COMPACT_ATOMS: atom_id res chain seq x y z
N MET A 1 -24.92 59.14 -20.93
CA MET A 1 -24.30 59.83 -19.79
C MET A 1 -24.41 61.32 -20.03
N SER A 2 -24.87 62.09 -19.03
CA SER A 2 -24.90 63.56 -19.15
C SER A 2 -23.50 64.17 -19.04
N THR A 3 -23.32 65.39 -19.53
CA THR A 3 -22.06 66.16 -19.44
C THR A 3 -21.60 66.31 -17.99
N GLN A 4 -22.56 66.44 -17.07
CA GLN A 4 -22.31 66.54 -15.63
C GLN A 4 -21.81 65.22 -15.03
N GLN A 5 -22.32 64.07 -15.50
CA GLN A 5 -21.82 62.75 -15.11
C GLN A 5 -20.41 62.48 -15.66
N GLN A 6 -20.11 62.92 -16.89
CA GLN A 6 -18.75 62.81 -17.45
C GLN A 6 -17.74 63.66 -16.67
N ALA A 7 -18.09 64.90 -16.33
CA ALA A 7 -17.24 65.78 -15.53
C ALA A 7 -17.01 65.23 -14.11
N ALA A 8 -18.06 64.70 -13.48
CA ALA A 8 -17.96 64.07 -12.16
C ALA A 8 -17.06 62.82 -12.19
N LEU A 9 -17.18 61.97 -13.21
CA LEU A 9 -16.32 60.79 -13.37
C LEU A 9 -14.87 61.16 -13.67
N GLN A 10 -14.62 62.16 -14.51
CA GLN A 10 -13.25 62.64 -14.77
C GLN A 10 -12.61 63.25 -13.53
N SER A 11 -13.37 64.02 -12.74
CA SER A 11 -12.91 64.57 -11.46
C SER A 11 -12.61 63.45 -10.45
N ALA A 12 -13.48 62.46 -10.33
CA ALA A 12 -13.27 61.30 -9.46
C ALA A 12 -12.06 60.46 -9.89
N LEU A 13 -11.85 60.25 -11.20
CA LEU A 13 -10.69 59.56 -11.75
C LEU A 13 -9.39 60.36 -11.54
N GLY A 14 -9.44 61.68 -11.66
CA GLY A 14 -8.32 62.58 -11.37
C GLY A 14 -7.92 62.52 -9.89
N ALA A 15 -8.91 62.61 -9.00
CA ALA A 15 -8.70 62.48 -7.56
C ALA A 15 -8.20 61.07 -7.17
N ALA A 16 -8.70 60.02 -7.82
CA ALA A 16 -8.22 58.65 -7.60
C ALA A 16 -6.78 58.45 -8.06
N LYS A 17 -6.33 59.14 -9.12
CA LYS A 17 -4.92 59.14 -9.56
C LYS A 17 -4.00 59.91 -8.61
N GLN A 18 -4.55 60.85 -7.84
CA GLN A 18 -3.83 61.66 -6.84
C GLN A 18 -4.00 61.13 -5.41
N ALA A 19 -4.82 60.09 -5.23
CA ALA A 19 -4.97 59.42 -3.95
C ALA A 19 -3.62 58.85 -3.52
N ALA A 20 -3.26 59.07 -2.25
CA ALA A 20 -2.05 58.53 -1.67
C ALA A 20 -1.98 57.01 -1.92
N THR A 21 -0.79 56.51 -2.26
CA THR A 21 -0.53 55.07 -2.38
C THR A 21 -1.05 54.39 -1.11
N LEU A 22 -2.03 53.50 -1.27
CA LEU A 22 -2.61 52.76 -0.14
C LEU A 22 -1.48 52.11 0.68
N ALA A 23 -1.62 52.08 2.01
CA ALA A 23 -0.70 51.31 2.83
C ALA A 23 -0.67 49.83 2.38
N PRO A 24 0.44 49.09 2.53
CA PRO A 24 0.56 47.70 2.05
C PRO A 24 -0.60 46.78 2.47
N ALA A 25 -1.04 46.87 3.74
CA ALA A 25 -2.18 46.10 4.23
C ALA A 25 -3.50 46.43 3.49
N ALA A 26 -3.74 47.71 3.17
CA ALA A 26 -4.91 48.13 2.40
C ALA A 26 -4.84 47.68 0.93
N GLN A 27 -3.64 47.65 0.33
CA GLN A 27 -3.44 47.07 -1.00
C GLN A 27 -3.74 45.56 -1.04
N ILE A 28 -3.33 44.83 0.01
CA ILE A 28 -3.64 43.40 0.16
C ILE A 28 -5.15 43.21 0.26
N ALA A 29 -5.83 43.92 1.16
CA ALA A 29 -7.27 43.81 1.35
C ALA A 29 -8.05 44.17 0.09
N HIS A 30 -7.65 45.23 -0.62
CA HIS A 30 -8.23 45.61 -1.91
C HIS A 30 -8.07 44.48 -2.93
N THR A 31 -6.86 43.95 -3.11
CA THR A 31 -6.61 42.86 -4.07
C THR A 31 -7.38 41.59 -3.73
N MET A 32 -7.40 41.19 -2.45
CA MET A 32 -8.16 40.03 -1.99
C MET A 32 -9.67 40.19 -2.19
N THR A 33 -10.19 41.40 -2.06
CA THR A 33 -11.60 41.71 -2.36
C THR A 33 -11.87 41.64 -3.86
N SER A 34 -11.03 42.28 -4.68
CA SER A 34 -11.18 42.32 -6.14
C SER A 34 -11.15 40.94 -6.79
N PHE A 35 -10.34 40.02 -6.26
CA PHE A 35 -10.27 38.63 -6.72
C PHE A 35 -11.15 37.66 -5.93
N ASN A 36 -12.00 38.18 -5.05
CA ASN A 36 -12.95 37.41 -4.22
C ASN A 36 -12.28 36.30 -3.38
N CYS A 37 -11.04 36.52 -2.95
CA CYS A 37 -10.28 35.59 -2.11
C CYS A 37 -11.01 35.31 -0.79
N TYR A 38 -11.69 36.32 -0.24
CA TYR A 38 -12.41 36.25 1.03
C TYR A 38 -13.61 35.31 1.01
N ALA A 39 -14.12 34.90 -0.16
CA ALA A 39 -15.18 33.90 -0.23
C ALA A 39 -14.74 32.49 0.21
N CYS A 40 -13.42 32.24 0.21
CA CYS A 40 -12.80 30.95 0.51
C CYS A 40 -11.81 31.04 1.67
N HIS A 41 -11.04 32.12 1.74
CA HIS A 41 -9.95 32.30 2.69
C HIS A 41 -10.28 33.35 3.74
N GLU A 42 -9.93 33.08 4.98
CA GLU A 42 -9.88 34.09 6.04
C GLU A 42 -8.50 34.73 6.07
N ARG A 43 -8.44 36.03 6.36
CA ARG A 43 -7.21 36.74 6.71
C ARG A 43 -7.52 37.84 7.71
N ASP A 44 -6.76 37.91 8.80
CA ASP A 44 -6.86 38.91 9.85
C ASP A 44 -8.32 39.05 10.37
N GLN A 45 -9.00 37.92 10.52
CA GLN A 45 -10.41 37.76 10.91
C GLN A 45 -11.44 38.23 9.86
N GLN A 46 -10.99 38.55 8.65
CA GLN A 46 -11.84 38.94 7.53
C GLN A 46 -12.03 37.79 6.53
N GLY A 47 -13.28 37.58 6.09
CA GLY A 47 -13.66 36.57 5.11
C GLY A 47 -13.76 35.16 5.67
N GLY A 48 -13.53 34.17 4.82
CA GLY A 48 -13.72 32.75 5.12
C GLY A 48 -15.05 32.20 4.62
N VAL A 49 -15.26 30.91 4.88
CA VAL A 49 -16.41 30.18 4.33
C VAL A 49 -17.68 30.50 5.11
N GLU A 50 -18.59 31.23 4.47
CA GLU A 50 -19.92 31.53 5.00
C GLU A 50 -20.75 30.26 5.25
N ARG A 51 -21.62 30.31 6.26
CA ARG A 51 -22.51 29.19 6.63
C ARG A 51 -23.37 28.69 5.47
N SER A 52 -23.84 29.60 4.62
CA SER A 52 -24.65 29.29 3.42
C SER A 52 -23.87 28.49 2.36
N ARG A 53 -22.55 28.68 2.27
CA ARG A 53 -21.69 28.00 1.28
C ARG A 53 -20.96 26.80 1.85
N ASN A 54 -20.94 26.64 3.17
CA ASN A 54 -20.16 25.64 3.89
C ASN A 54 -20.37 24.19 3.40
N ALA A 55 -21.62 23.83 3.04
CA ALA A 55 -21.97 22.50 2.55
C ALA A 55 -21.26 22.10 1.23
N TRP A 56 -20.78 23.07 0.45
CA TRP A 56 -20.09 22.83 -0.82
C TRP A 56 -18.59 22.57 -0.67
N PHE A 57 -18.04 22.78 0.52
CA PHE A 57 -16.64 22.52 0.82
C PHE A 57 -16.47 21.08 1.32
N LEU A 58 -16.06 20.23 0.38
CA LEU A 58 -16.00 18.77 0.54
C LEU A 58 -14.56 18.24 0.53
N SER A 59 -14.40 17.05 1.11
CA SER A 59 -13.14 16.31 1.14
C SER A 59 -13.40 14.80 1.09
N ASN A 60 -12.46 14.04 0.53
CA ASN A 60 -12.46 12.57 0.64
C ASN A 60 -11.84 12.06 1.95
N GLN A 61 -11.36 12.96 2.83
CA GLN A 61 -10.77 12.64 4.13
C GLN A 61 -11.63 13.23 5.24
N LYS A 62 -12.76 12.58 5.54
CA LYS A 62 -13.78 13.10 6.47
C LYS A 62 -13.23 13.30 7.89
N GLU A 63 -12.26 12.48 8.30
CA GLU A 63 -11.66 12.49 9.64
C GLU A 63 -10.90 13.80 9.94
N MET A 64 -10.46 14.51 8.89
CA MET A 64 -9.81 15.81 9.02
C MET A 64 -10.80 16.95 9.32
N GLY A 65 -12.10 16.73 9.16
CA GLY A 65 -13.12 17.77 9.35
C GLY A 65 -12.83 19.03 8.54
N ASP A 66 -12.94 20.19 9.18
CA ASP A 66 -12.72 21.50 8.55
C ASP A 66 -11.30 21.66 8.01
N GLU A 67 -10.28 21.05 8.62
CA GLU A 67 -8.91 21.12 8.14
C GLU A 67 -8.70 20.45 6.78
N GLY A 68 -9.52 19.45 6.45
CA GLY A 68 -9.44 18.70 5.20
C GLY A 68 -10.23 19.35 4.05
N ARG A 69 -11.24 20.16 4.37
CA ARG A 69 -12.21 20.66 3.40
C ARG A 69 -12.22 22.18 3.22
N ILE A 70 -11.85 22.95 4.25
CA ILE A 70 -11.84 24.41 4.21
C ILE A 70 -10.46 24.92 3.79
N PRO A 71 -10.36 25.85 2.82
CA PRO A 71 -9.09 26.47 2.43
C PRO A 71 -8.37 27.11 3.62
N PRO A 72 -7.04 27.14 3.61
CA PRO A 72 -6.26 27.64 4.74
C PRO A 72 -6.46 29.15 4.93
N THR A 73 -6.33 29.62 6.16
CA THR A 73 -6.14 31.04 6.44
C THR A 73 -4.91 31.60 5.71
N LEU A 74 -5.01 32.85 5.29
CA LEU A 74 -3.95 33.65 4.69
C LEU A 74 -3.34 34.66 5.68
N THR A 75 -3.75 34.63 6.94
CA THR A 75 -3.11 35.38 8.04
C THR A 75 -1.65 34.94 8.17
N GLY A 76 -0.73 35.91 8.08
CA GLY A 76 0.73 35.65 8.19
C GLY A 76 1.31 34.77 7.09
N VAL A 77 0.62 34.62 5.95
CA VAL A 77 1.03 33.67 4.90
C VAL A 77 2.35 34.03 4.22
N GLY A 78 2.70 35.31 4.15
CA GLY A 78 4.00 35.75 3.60
C GLY A 78 5.19 35.26 4.43
N GLY A 79 5.09 35.24 5.76
CA GLY A 79 6.13 34.72 6.63
C GLY A 79 6.20 33.20 6.64
N LYS A 80 5.09 32.55 6.31
CA LYS A 80 4.95 31.09 6.27
C LYS A 80 5.53 30.46 5.00
N LEU A 81 5.15 31.00 3.84
CA LEU A 81 5.46 30.39 2.55
C LEU A 81 6.63 31.09 1.88
N LYS A 82 7.47 30.32 1.18
CA LYS A 82 8.50 30.87 0.30
C LYS A 82 7.85 31.68 -0.82
N SER A 83 8.45 32.80 -1.21
CA SER A 83 7.95 33.67 -2.29
C SER A 83 7.70 32.90 -3.60
N GLN A 84 8.63 32.03 -3.99
CA GLN A 84 8.48 31.16 -5.17
C GLN A 84 7.25 30.24 -5.09
N TRP A 85 6.93 29.76 -3.89
CA TRP A 85 5.77 28.88 -3.67
C TRP A 85 4.46 29.65 -3.74
N LEU A 86 4.41 30.85 -3.15
CA LEU A 86 3.27 31.75 -3.31
C LEU A 86 3.01 32.02 -4.79
N LYS A 87 4.03 32.46 -5.53
CA LYS A 87 3.92 32.72 -6.97
C LYS A 87 3.38 31.50 -7.72
N HIS A 88 3.93 30.31 -7.46
CA HIS A 88 3.43 29.08 -8.05
C HIS A 88 1.94 28.85 -7.78
N VAL A 89 1.49 28.98 -6.52
CA VAL A 89 0.09 28.77 -6.12
C VAL A 89 -0.85 29.80 -6.76
N PHE A 90 -0.46 31.07 -6.83
CA PHE A 90 -1.27 32.11 -7.47
C PHE A 90 -1.35 31.93 -9.00
N ASP A 91 -0.26 31.50 -9.64
CA ASP A 91 -0.19 31.31 -11.09
C ASP A 91 -0.90 30.03 -11.55
N GLN A 92 -0.69 28.92 -10.82
CA GLN A 92 -1.08 27.57 -11.27
C GLN A 92 -2.21 26.95 -10.45
N GLY A 93 -2.65 27.63 -9.39
CA GLY A 93 -3.55 27.08 -8.39
C GLY A 93 -2.85 26.10 -7.45
N ALA A 94 -3.57 25.62 -6.42
CA ALA A 94 -3.04 24.67 -5.44
C ALA A 94 -3.57 23.25 -5.70
N LYS A 95 -2.67 22.25 -5.74
CA LYS A 95 -3.01 20.81 -5.86
C LYS A 95 -2.40 19.93 -4.78
N ASP A 96 -1.61 20.49 -3.87
CA ASP A 96 -0.82 19.77 -2.86
C ASP A 96 -1.66 19.15 -1.74
N ARG A 97 -2.95 19.50 -1.68
CA ARG A 97 -3.95 18.88 -0.82
C ARG A 97 -4.86 17.99 -1.67
N PRO A 98 -4.44 16.74 -1.96
CA PRO A 98 -5.22 15.85 -2.83
C PRO A 98 -6.59 15.51 -2.25
N TYR A 99 -6.74 15.64 -0.93
CA TYR A 99 -7.98 15.36 -0.21
C TYR A 99 -9.04 16.47 -0.28
N MET A 100 -8.67 17.69 -0.66
CA MET A 100 -9.61 18.82 -0.74
C MET A 100 -10.22 18.89 -2.13
N PHE A 101 -11.55 19.02 -2.25
CA PHE A 101 -12.22 19.14 -3.55
C PHE A 101 -12.26 20.57 -4.07
N THR A 102 -12.33 21.55 -3.16
CA THR A 102 -12.21 22.97 -3.51
C THR A 102 -10.85 23.27 -4.12
N ARG A 103 -10.85 23.96 -5.26
CA ARG A 103 -9.63 24.36 -5.98
C ARG A 103 -9.50 25.88 -6.03
N MET A 104 -8.29 26.36 -5.75
CA MET A 104 -7.96 27.77 -5.90
C MET A 104 -7.89 28.11 -7.41
N PRO A 105 -8.54 29.20 -7.86
CA PRO A 105 -8.43 29.66 -9.24
C PRO A 105 -6.99 30.00 -9.64
N LYS A 106 -6.70 29.90 -10.93
CA LYS A 106 -5.44 30.35 -11.51
C LYS A 106 -5.57 31.84 -11.84
N PHE A 107 -5.05 32.71 -10.98
CA PHE A 107 -5.17 34.15 -11.18
C PHE A 107 -4.09 34.69 -12.13
N GLY A 108 -2.91 34.09 -12.15
CA GLY A 108 -1.81 34.50 -13.00
C GLY A 108 -1.07 35.74 -12.47
N SER A 109 0.23 35.81 -12.74
CA SER A 109 1.12 36.83 -12.16
C SER A 109 0.82 38.25 -12.62
N GLU A 110 0.22 38.41 -13.79
CA GLU A 110 -0.22 39.73 -14.27
C GLU A 110 -1.27 40.35 -13.33
N ASN A 111 -2.08 39.51 -12.69
CA ASN A 111 -3.16 39.92 -11.80
C ASN A 111 -2.73 39.98 -10.33
N THR A 112 -1.90 39.03 -9.88
CA THR A 112 -1.58 38.85 -8.45
C THR A 112 -0.09 38.91 -8.11
N GLY A 113 0.79 39.27 -9.06
CA GLY A 113 2.25 39.32 -8.82
C GLY A 113 2.64 40.29 -7.70
N GLN A 114 2.02 41.47 -7.67
CA GLN A 114 2.23 42.46 -6.61
C GLN A 114 1.75 41.96 -5.24
N LEU A 115 0.66 41.18 -5.21
CA LEU A 115 0.15 40.61 -3.97
C LEU A 115 1.18 39.70 -3.28
N VAL A 116 1.97 38.92 -4.04
CA VAL A 116 3.04 38.07 -3.47
C VAL A 116 4.07 38.92 -2.73
N GLN A 117 4.51 40.03 -3.32
CA GLN A 117 5.50 40.94 -2.72
C GLN A 117 4.92 41.66 -1.49
N LEU A 118 3.67 42.09 -1.56
CA LEU A 118 2.97 42.73 -0.44
C LEU A 118 2.81 41.77 0.73
N LEU A 119 2.38 40.52 0.50
CA LEU A 119 2.27 39.50 1.54
C LEU A 119 3.62 39.25 2.21
N GLN A 120 4.70 39.08 1.44
CA GLN A 120 6.05 38.85 1.98
C GLN A 120 6.55 40.03 2.85
N SER A 121 6.34 41.26 2.39
CA SER A 121 6.82 42.45 3.10
C SER A 121 5.98 42.81 4.33
N ASN A 122 4.67 42.49 4.30
CA ASN A 122 3.73 42.77 5.39
C ASN A 122 3.72 41.67 6.45
N ASP A 123 3.82 40.40 6.05
CA ASP A 123 3.80 39.24 6.94
C ASP A 123 5.21 38.78 7.30
N LYS A 124 6.11 39.71 7.67
CA LYS A 124 7.54 39.40 7.81
C LYS A 124 7.76 38.09 8.59
N PRO A 125 8.60 37.17 8.08
CA PRO A 125 8.90 35.94 8.80
C PRO A 125 9.48 36.26 10.17
N ALA A 126 9.29 35.34 11.13
CA ALA A 126 10.01 35.41 12.40
C ALA A 126 11.52 35.54 12.12
N VAL A 127 12.23 36.31 12.94
CA VAL A 127 13.68 36.50 12.79
C VAL A 127 14.36 35.14 12.74
N ALA A 128 15.19 34.93 11.72
CA ALA A 128 15.82 33.65 11.52
C ALA A 128 16.72 33.29 12.69
N LYS A 129 16.41 32.17 13.37
CA LYS A 129 17.24 31.68 14.45
C LYS A 129 18.28 30.76 13.82
N GLU A 130 19.50 31.26 13.71
CA GLU A 130 20.61 30.43 13.25
C GLU A 130 20.86 29.31 14.28
N ILE A 131 20.60 28.06 13.87
CA ILE A 131 20.87 26.88 14.70
C ILE A 131 22.30 26.42 14.44
N LYS A 132 23.21 26.71 15.37
CA LYS A 132 24.60 26.26 15.31
C LYS A 132 24.71 24.88 15.95
N THR A 133 25.24 23.91 15.20
CA THR A 133 25.48 22.55 15.68
C THR A 133 26.78 22.00 15.12
N ASP A 134 27.52 21.27 15.93
CA ASP A 134 28.74 20.52 15.58
C ASP A 134 28.42 19.09 15.08
N VAL A 135 27.14 18.70 15.10
CA VAL A 135 26.68 17.38 14.68
C VAL A 135 26.89 17.21 13.18
N ALA A 136 27.65 16.18 12.81
CA ALA A 136 27.88 15.84 11.39
C ALA A 136 26.56 15.69 10.62
N LEU A 137 26.50 16.22 9.39
CA LEU A 137 25.31 16.23 8.53
C LEU A 137 24.64 14.86 8.41
N ARG A 138 25.42 13.78 8.26
CA ARG A 138 24.90 12.40 8.20
C ARG A 138 24.10 12.01 9.45
N LYS A 139 24.54 12.45 10.63
CA LYS A 139 23.90 12.18 11.92
C LYS A 139 22.66 13.05 12.11
N LEU A 140 22.68 14.31 11.66
CA LEU A 140 21.47 15.16 11.61
C LEU A 140 20.38 14.50 10.75
N LYS A 141 20.71 14.10 9.52
CA LYS A 141 19.76 13.44 8.61
C LYS A 141 19.23 12.12 9.17
N ALA A 142 20.09 11.28 9.74
CA ALA A 142 19.66 10.03 10.37
C ALA A 142 18.72 10.27 11.56
N SER A 143 19.01 11.29 12.38
CA SER A 143 18.17 11.66 13.53
C SER A 143 16.84 12.28 13.07
N GLY A 144 16.85 13.14 12.06
CA GLY A 144 15.63 13.68 11.45
C GLY A 144 14.72 12.59 10.88
N ARG A 145 15.30 11.58 10.22
CA ARG A 145 14.59 10.38 9.77
C ARG A 145 13.97 9.61 10.94
N GLN A 146 14.72 9.41 12.03
CA GLN A 146 14.23 8.74 13.23
C GLN A 146 13.05 9.51 13.85
N LEU A 147 13.18 10.83 14.01
CA LEU A 147 12.15 11.72 14.57
C LEU A 147 10.84 11.66 13.77
N ALA A 148 10.91 11.57 12.44
CA ALA A 148 9.74 11.45 11.58
C ALA A 148 9.05 10.06 11.67
N GLY A 149 9.80 9.01 12.01
CA GLY A 149 9.36 7.61 11.97
C GLY A 149 8.49 7.16 13.14
N ALA A 150 8.02 5.92 13.07
CA ALA A 150 7.08 5.32 14.02
C ALA A 150 7.60 5.18 15.47
N GLN A 151 8.93 5.25 15.66
CA GLN A 151 9.58 5.08 16.97
C GLN A 151 9.82 6.41 17.71
N ALA A 152 9.42 7.54 17.13
CA ALA A 152 9.54 8.86 17.73
C ALA A 152 8.22 9.63 17.57
N PHE A 153 8.23 10.84 17.00
CA PHE A 153 7.03 11.67 16.87
C PHE A 153 6.00 11.15 15.87
N SER A 154 6.30 10.09 15.11
CA SER A 154 5.33 9.40 14.25
C SER A 154 4.63 10.32 13.24
N CYS A 155 5.35 11.30 12.68
CA CYS A 155 4.85 12.24 11.68
C CYS A 155 4.16 11.51 10.50
N ILE A 156 4.69 10.34 10.17
CA ILE A 156 4.20 9.43 9.12
C ILE A 156 2.81 8.80 9.37
N LYS A 157 2.25 8.91 10.58
CA LYS A 157 0.87 8.50 10.85
C LYS A 157 -0.15 9.44 10.20
N CYS A 158 0.21 10.71 10.02
CA CYS A 158 -0.69 11.72 9.46
C CYS A 158 -0.20 12.31 8.14
N HIS A 159 1.11 12.29 7.86
CA HIS A 159 1.65 12.85 6.63
C HIS A 159 2.16 11.75 5.71
N SER A 160 1.83 11.82 4.42
CA SER A 160 2.45 10.96 3.41
C SER A 160 3.94 11.31 3.24
N PHE A 161 4.68 10.47 2.52
CA PHE A 161 6.11 10.67 2.28
C PHE A 161 6.47 10.35 0.83
N GLY A 162 6.60 11.37 -0.03
CA GLY A 162 6.73 11.17 -1.47
C GLY A 162 5.62 10.28 -2.02
N LYS A 163 5.99 9.10 -2.56
CA LYS A 163 5.04 8.10 -3.07
C LYS A 163 4.37 7.22 -2.00
N PHE A 164 4.87 7.23 -0.77
CA PHE A 164 4.36 6.38 0.31
C PHE A 164 3.19 7.04 1.01
N LYS A 165 2.06 6.32 1.11
CA LYS A 165 0.89 6.78 1.88
C LYS A 165 1.21 6.81 3.37
N ALA A 166 0.56 7.71 4.10
CA ALA A 166 0.63 7.72 5.56
C ALA A 166 -0.07 6.47 6.14
N THR A 167 0.30 6.05 7.35
CA THR A 167 -0.36 4.91 8.02
C THR A 167 -1.74 5.23 8.61
N GLY A 168 -2.13 6.51 8.63
CA GLY A 168 -3.44 6.97 9.09
C GLY A 168 -4.03 8.03 8.17
N ILE A 169 -4.15 9.26 8.66
CA ILE A 169 -4.68 10.40 7.89
C ILE A 169 -3.75 10.70 6.72
N GLN A 170 -4.28 11.04 5.56
CA GLN A 170 -3.51 11.33 4.34
C GLN A 170 -3.21 12.83 4.18
N ALA A 171 -2.61 13.46 5.19
CA ALA A 171 -2.19 14.87 5.08
C ALA A 171 -1.02 15.03 4.09
N MET A 172 -0.72 16.28 3.76
CA MET A 172 0.27 16.66 2.74
C MET A 172 1.63 16.02 2.99
N ALA A 173 2.32 15.63 1.91
CA ALA A 173 3.58 14.89 2.02
C ALA A 173 4.68 15.68 2.76
N LEU A 174 5.40 15.00 3.67
CA LEU A 174 6.53 15.59 4.39
C LEU A 174 7.64 16.06 3.43
N THR A 175 7.84 15.36 2.31
CA THR A 175 8.87 15.67 1.30
C THR A 175 8.63 17.01 0.59
N THR A 176 7.43 17.58 0.70
CA THR A 176 7.07 18.89 0.12
C THR A 176 7.32 20.06 1.09
N MET A 177 7.54 19.80 2.39
CA MET A 177 7.53 20.85 3.42
C MET A 177 8.62 21.91 3.21
N THR A 178 9.85 21.49 2.90
CA THR A 178 10.99 22.39 2.69
C THR A 178 10.93 23.14 1.37
N GLN A 179 10.14 22.68 0.41
CA GLN A 179 9.92 23.38 -0.86
C GLN A 179 9.00 24.60 -0.68
N ARG A 180 8.07 24.53 0.27
CA ARG A 180 7.01 25.51 0.46
C ARG A 180 7.18 26.41 1.67
N LEU A 181 7.68 25.90 2.79
CA LEU A 181 7.75 26.63 4.06
C LEU A 181 9.07 27.40 4.18
N ASN A 182 9.07 28.50 4.92
CA ASN A 182 10.30 29.07 5.47
C ASN A 182 10.73 28.25 6.71
N GLU A 183 12.05 28.07 6.91
CA GLU A 183 12.59 27.24 7.99
C GLU A 183 12.18 27.76 9.37
N ASP A 184 12.27 29.08 9.58
CA ASP A 184 11.93 29.69 10.87
C ASP A 184 10.45 29.52 11.21
N TRP A 185 9.58 29.65 10.21
CA TRP A 185 8.17 29.39 10.40
C TRP A 185 7.91 27.92 10.74
N PHE A 186 8.57 26.98 10.03
CA PHE A 186 8.49 25.56 10.35
C PHE A 186 8.92 25.30 11.78
N HIS A 187 10.02 25.92 12.22
CA HIS A 187 10.55 25.78 13.55
C HIS A 187 9.54 26.21 14.63
N GLN A 188 9.01 27.43 14.50
CA GLN A 188 8.00 27.94 15.46
C GLN A 188 6.70 27.12 15.42
N TYR A 189 6.29 26.68 14.23
CA TYR A 189 5.10 25.85 14.08
C TYR A 189 5.26 24.49 14.76
N MET A 190 6.45 23.87 14.76
CA MET A 190 6.70 22.60 15.46
C MET A 190 6.61 22.74 17.00
N LEU A 191 6.93 23.93 17.53
CA LEU A 191 6.86 24.21 18.96
C LEU A 191 5.40 24.40 19.44
N ASN A 192 4.57 25.05 18.63
CA ASN A 192 3.17 25.33 18.98
C ASN A 192 2.27 25.48 17.74
N PRO A 193 1.78 24.38 17.13
CA PRO A 193 0.87 24.45 15.99
C PRO A 193 -0.45 25.19 16.28
N GLN A 194 -0.98 25.07 17.50
CA GLN A 194 -2.26 25.66 17.89
C GLN A 194 -2.24 27.19 17.85
N ALA A 195 -1.10 27.82 18.14
CA ALA A 195 -0.93 29.27 18.05
C ALA A 195 -1.11 29.80 16.61
N TYR A 196 -0.81 28.98 15.61
CA TYR A 196 -0.93 29.36 14.20
C TYR A 196 -2.21 28.86 13.54
N ARG A 197 -2.77 27.75 14.03
CA ARG A 197 -3.99 27.13 13.50
C ARG A 197 -4.81 26.55 14.66
N PRO A 198 -5.65 27.37 15.31
CA PRO A 198 -6.52 26.89 16.38
C PRO A 198 -7.39 25.71 15.93
N GLY A 199 -7.42 24.65 16.73
CA GLY A 199 -8.18 23.44 16.42
C GLY A 199 -7.48 22.50 15.43
N THR A 200 -6.19 22.72 15.13
CA THR A 200 -5.46 21.80 14.25
C THR A 200 -5.25 20.43 14.89
N ARG A 201 -5.30 19.36 14.09
CA ARG A 201 -4.92 18.00 14.51
C ARG A 201 -3.42 17.83 14.70
N MET A 202 -2.62 18.75 14.17
CA MET A 202 -1.17 18.63 14.30
C MET A 202 -0.76 18.81 15.77
N PRO A 203 -0.16 17.80 16.41
CA PRO A 203 0.30 17.91 17.78
C PRO A 203 1.55 18.79 17.85
N ALA A 204 1.77 19.43 19.01
CA ALA A 204 3.05 20.03 19.31
C ALA A 204 4.04 18.91 19.68
N SER A 205 4.99 18.60 18.81
CA SER A 205 6.03 17.60 19.08
C SER A 205 6.99 18.05 20.18
N TRP A 206 7.18 19.37 20.31
CA TRP A 206 7.97 20.01 21.37
C TRP A 206 7.11 21.10 22.03
N PRO A 207 6.10 20.73 22.85
CA PRO A 207 5.13 21.69 23.37
C PRO A 207 5.84 22.80 24.15
N ASN A 208 5.79 24.02 23.61
CA ASN A 208 6.49 25.20 24.16
C ASN A 208 7.99 24.97 24.39
N GLY A 209 8.64 24.17 23.53
CA GLY A 209 10.09 23.89 23.61
C GLY A 209 10.49 22.74 24.54
N GLN A 210 9.53 22.05 25.17
CA GLN A 210 9.84 20.88 26.01
C GLN A 210 10.36 19.72 25.17
N VAL A 211 11.42 19.07 25.65
CA VAL A 211 12.07 17.95 24.94
C VAL A 211 11.59 16.62 25.49
N LEU A 212 10.85 15.88 24.67
CA LEU A 212 10.29 14.57 25.04
C LEU A 212 11.25 13.40 24.73
N LEU A 213 12.26 13.64 23.89
CA LEU A 213 13.22 12.63 23.44
C LEU A 213 14.67 13.07 23.74
N PRO A 214 15.08 13.22 25.01
CA PRO A 214 16.37 13.80 25.38
C PRO A 214 17.59 12.99 24.93
N LYS A 215 17.40 11.71 24.59
CA LYS A 215 18.48 10.82 24.09
C LYS A 215 18.80 11.01 22.61
N ILE A 216 17.98 11.75 21.86
CA ILE A 216 18.24 12.02 20.43
C ILE A 216 19.06 13.31 20.32
N LEU A 217 20.24 13.21 19.70
CA LEU A 217 21.22 14.29 19.55
C LEU A 217 21.68 14.86 20.90
N ASP A 218 21.65 16.18 21.07
CA ASP A 218 22.03 16.91 22.28
C ASP A 218 20.86 17.10 23.27
N GLY A 219 19.69 16.54 22.95
CA GLY A 219 18.50 16.67 23.78
C GLY A 219 17.92 18.09 23.81
N THR A 220 18.12 18.90 22.77
CA THR A 220 17.49 20.22 22.62
C THR A 220 16.39 20.22 21.55
N ALA A 221 15.34 21.03 21.73
CA ALA A 221 14.28 21.16 20.74
C ALA A 221 14.80 21.75 19.43
N ASP A 222 15.66 22.77 19.52
CA ASP A 222 16.22 23.47 18.36
C ASP A 222 17.00 22.51 17.44
N THR A 223 17.95 21.75 17.99
CA THR A 223 18.77 20.81 17.22
C THR A 223 17.93 19.67 16.64
N GLN A 224 16.91 19.18 17.36
CA GLN A 224 16.02 18.13 16.85
C GLN A 224 15.11 18.62 15.72
N ILE A 225 14.54 19.82 15.84
CA ILE A 225 13.73 20.44 14.78
C ILE A 225 14.61 20.70 13.55
N HIS A 226 15.82 21.24 13.75
CA HIS A 226 16.77 21.47 12.66
C HIS A 226 17.21 20.16 11.99
N ALA A 227 17.38 19.07 12.75
CA ALA A 227 17.66 17.74 12.19
C ALA A 227 16.50 17.23 11.31
N LEU A 228 15.25 17.42 11.74
CA LEU A 228 14.07 17.07 10.96
C LEU A 228 14.01 17.90 9.66
N TRP A 229 14.22 19.21 9.74
CA TRP A 229 14.28 20.09 8.57
C TRP A 229 15.39 19.66 7.60
N THR A 230 16.60 19.44 8.10
CA THR A 230 17.78 19.01 7.32
C THR A 230 17.56 17.68 6.62
N TYR A 231 16.87 16.75 7.26
CA TYR A 231 16.44 15.49 6.65
C TYR A 231 15.43 15.72 5.51
N LEU A 232 14.44 16.58 5.72
CA LEU A 232 13.40 16.87 4.72
C LEU A 232 13.90 17.74 3.54
N LEU A 233 15.08 18.36 3.64
CA LEU A 233 15.72 19.05 2.51
C LEU A 233 16.03 18.09 1.35
N ASP A 234 16.22 16.79 1.63
CA ASP A 234 16.45 15.80 0.58
C ASP A 234 15.19 15.51 -0.26
N GLY A 235 14.01 16.02 0.14
CA GLY A 235 12.77 15.89 -0.60
C GLY A 235 12.44 14.43 -0.92
N ASP A 236 12.08 14.15 -2.17
CA ASP A 236 11.74 12.78 -2.60
C ASP A 236 12.94 11.81 -2.63
N LYS A 237 14.18 12.32 -2.46
CA LYS A 237 15.39 11.50 -2.33
C LYS A 237 15.68 11.10 -0.88
N ALA A 238 14.95 11.66 0.09
CA ALA A 238 15.13 11.36 1.50
C ALA A 238 14.86 9.87 1.79
N ALA A 239 15.72 9.23 2.59
CA ALA A 239 15.52 7.85 3.00
C ALA A 239 14.22 7.69 3.79
N VAL A 240 13.36 6.75 3.40
CA VAL A 240 12.01 6.59 3.98
C VAL A 240 12.07 6.33 5.49
N PRO A 241 11.26 7.03 6.32
CA PRO A 241 11.22 6.79 7.77
C PRO A 241 10.79 5.35 8.11
N SER A 242 11.27 4.83 9.25
CA SER A 242 10.82 3.53 9.75
C SER A 242 9.32 3.54 10.04
N GLY A 243 8.63 2.45 9.69
CA GLY A 243 7.18 2.32 9.84
C GLY A 243 6.34 2.79 8.64
N LEU A 244 6.95 3.34 7.58
CA LEU A 244 6.29 3.54 6.26
C LEU A 244 6.63 2.48 5.23
N GLN A 245 7.78 1.83 5.39
CA GLN A 245 8.07 0.59 4.68
C GLN A 245 7.37 -0.54 5.43
N ASN A 246 6.67 -1.42 4.70
CA ASN A 246 6.09 -2.62 5.29
C ASN A 246 7.24 -3.39 5.96
N ASN A 247 7.23 -3.46 7.28
CA ASN A 247 7.96 -4.52 7.95
C ASN A 247 7.22 -5.81 7.59
N PRO A 248 7.88 -6.80 7.00
CA PRO A 248 7.24 -8.06 6.70
C PRO A 248 6.67 -8.65 8.00
N ILE A 249 5.44 -9.12 7.94
CA ILE A 249 4.85 -9.99 8.97
C ILE A 249 5.08 -11.40 8.44
N GLU A 250 6.32 -11.88 8.58
CA GLU A 250 6.64 -13.24 8.20
C GLU A 250 5.87 -14.22 9.10
N LEU A 251 5.09 -15.10 8.48
CA LEU A 251 4.50 -16.23 9.19
C LEU A 251 5.53 -17.35 9.20
N ILE A 252 5.97 -17.75 10.39
CA ILE A 252 6.99 -18.78 10.57
C ILE A 252 6.33 -19.98 11.25
N ALA A 253 6.39 -21.14 10.60
CA ALA A 253 6.08 -22.42 11.23
C ALA A 253 7.30 -22.88 12.04
N TYR A 254 7.15 -22.89 13.37
CA TYR A 254 8.16 -23.35 14.32
C TYR A 254 7.95 -24.81 14.67
N ASP A 255 6.82 -25.13 15.30
CA ASP A 255 6.54 -26.46 15.83
C ASP A 255 5.37 -27.17 15.12
N GLU A 256 4.43 -26.41 14.57
CA GLU A 256 3.25 -26.90 13.86
C GLU A 256 3.02 -26.13 12.55
N PRO A 257 2.30 -26.71 11.57
CA PRO A 257 1.96 -26.04 10.33
C PRO A 257 1.16 -24.75 10.56
N VAL A 258 1.50 -23.71 9.80
CA VAL A 258 0.81 -22.42 9.84
C VAL A 258 0.02 -22.23 8.55
N LEU A 259 -1.26 -21.84 8.68
CA LEU A 259 -2.15 -21.61 7.54
C LEU A 259 -2.26 -20.12 7.20
N TYR A 260 -2.23 -19.82 5.90
CA TYR A 260 -2.46 -18.49 5.36
C TYR A 260 -3.55 -18.51 4.28
N ARG A 261 -4.73 -17.97 4.61
CA ARG A 261 -5.87 -17.93 3.68
C ARG A 261 -6.01 -16.54 3.08
N ASN A 262 -5.48 -16.35 1.87
CA ASN A 262 -5.58 -15.08 1.15
C ASN A 262 -5.28 -15.25 -0.35
N PHE A 263 -5.16 -14.14 -1.06
CA PHE A 263 -4.76 -14.13 -2.47
C PHE A 263 -3.27 -14.48 -2.59
N ILE A 264 -2.95 -15.64 -3.15
CA ILE A 264 -1.56 -16.10 -3.34
C ILE A 264 -1.24 -16.16 -4.83
N GLU A 265 -0.09 -15.61 -5.22
CA GLU A 265 0.38 -15.65 -6.60
C GLU A 265 0.55 -17.11 -7.06
N GLY A 266 0.01 -17.46 -8.23
CA GLY A 266 0.00 -18.84 -8.76
C GLY A 266 -1.15 -19.73 -8.26
N ALA A 267 -1.77 -19.42 -7.12
CA ALA A 267 -2.87 -20.20 -6.53
C ALA A 267 -4.24 -19.48 -6.51
N GLY A 268 -4.28 -18.19 -6.80
CA GLY A 268 -5.52 -17.44 -7.03
C GLY A 268 -6.18 -16.89 -5.76
N PRO A 269 -7.41 -16.34 -5.88
CA PRO A 269 -8.07 -15.59 -4.81
C PRO A 269 -8.71 -16.47 -3.73
N ARG A 270 -8.75 -17.79 -3.93
CA ARG A 270 -9.25 -18.79 -2.97
C ARG A 270 -8.13 -19.71 -2.49
N ALA A 271 -6.90 -19.19 -2.42
CA ALA A 271 -5.75 -19.97 -2.05
C ALA A 271 -5.69 -20.22 -0.54
N ILE A 272 -5.15 -21.38 -0.19
CA ILE A 272 -4.84 -21.79 1.18
C ILE A 272 -3.36 -22.15 1.19
N GLY A 273 -2.54 -21.24 1.74
CA GLY A 273 -1.13 -21.49 2.01
C GLY A 273 -0.96 -22.33 3.27
N VAL A 274 -0.02 -23.26 3.25
CA VAL A 274 0.38 -24.07 4.41
C VAL A 274 1.90 -24.06 4.47
N GLY A 275 2.47 -23.58 5.58
CA GLY A 275 3.90 -23.63 5.85
C GLY A 275 4.20 -24.65 6.93
N TYR A 276 5.13 -25.58 6.67
CA TYR A 276 5.51 -26.63 7.62
C TYR A 276 6.80 -26.27 8.39
N PRO A 277 6.99 -26.80 9.62
CA PRO A 277 8.26 -26.69 10.36
C PRO A 277 9.50 -27.09 9.55
N ALA A 278 9.38 -28.15 8.74
CA ALA A 278 10.39 -28.65 7.80
C ALA A 278 10.76 -27.68 6.66
N LYS A 279 10.23 -26.44 6.66
CA LYS A 279 10.50 -25.38 5.67
C LYS A 279 10.13 -25.74 4.23
N VAL A 280 9.28 -26.75 4.05
CA VAL A 280 8.52 -26.95 2.82
C VAL A 280 7.15 -26.30 2.97
N ASN A 281 6.70 -25.62 1.92
CA ASN A 281 5.49 -24.83 1.91
C ASN A 281 4.66 -25.13 0.68
N LEU A 282 3.35 -24.93 0.76
CA LEU A 282 2.45 -25.10 -0.37
C LEU A 282 1.35 -24.04 -0.40
N ALA A 283 0.76 -23.87 -1.58
CA ALA A 283 -0.50 -23.17 -1.78
C ALA A 283 -1.48 -24.08 -2.53
N PHE A 284 -2.61 -24.36 -1.90
CA PHE A 284 -3.74 -25.09 -2.48
C PHE A 284 -4.74 -24.11 -3.09
N ASP A 285 -5.10 -24.30 -4.36
CA ASP A 285 -6.14 -23.54 -5.05
C ASP A 285 -7.50 -24.20 -4.80
N ALA A 286 -8.29 -23.65 -3.86
CA ALA A 286 -9.61 -24.18 -3.54
C ALA A 286 -10.69 -23.85 -4.60
N GLN A 287 -10.37 -23.03 -5.60
CA GLN A 287 -11.26 -22.78 -6.74
C GLN A 287 -11.13 -23.87 -7.81
N ASN A 288 -9.92 -24.37 -8.06
CA ASN A 288 -9.66 -25.46 -9.02
C ASN A 288 -9.43 -26.83 -8.38
N LEU A 289 -9.41 -26.90 -7.04
CA LEU A 289 -9.19 -28.14 -6.28
C LEU A 289 -7.87 -28.82 -6.65
N ARG A 290 -6.78 -28.03 -6.62
CA ARG A 290 -5.45 -28.48 -7.02
C ARG A 290 -4.37 -27.95 -6.06
N LEU A 291 -3.29 -28.70 -5.95
CA LEU A 291 -2.02 -28.17 -5.47
C LEU A 291 -1.46 -27.22 -6.55
N ALA A 292 -1.21 -25.96 -6.20
CA ALA A 292 -0.91 -24.93 -7.19
C ALA A 292 0.57 -24.50 -7.18
N VAL A 293 1.16 -24.33 -6.00
CA VAL A 293 2.55 -23.89 -5.84
C VAL A 293 3.17 -24.61 -4.66
N LEU A 294 4.43 -25.02 -4.80
CA LEU A 294 5.30 -25.52 -3.74
C LEU A 294 6.56 -24.66 -3.66
N TRP A 295 7.12 -24.47 -2.47
CA TRP A 295 8.38 -23.75 -2.29
C TRP A 295 9.06 -24.10 -0.96
N HIS A 296 10.34 -23.77 -0.84
CA HIS A 296 11.14 -24.01 0.37
C HIS A 296 11.49 -22.72 1.11
N ASN A 297 12.06 -22.88 2.31
CA ASN A 297 12.49 -21.80 3.21
C ASN A 297 11.33 -20.95 3.72
N ALA A 298 11.43 -19.62 3.61
CA ALA A 298 10.49 -18.68 4.19
C ALA A 298 9.07 -18.90 3.64
N PHE A 299 8.08 -18.97 4.54
CA PHE A 299 6.71 -19.30 4.14
C PHE A 299 6.05 -18.13 3.41
N ILE A 300 5.58 -17.11 4.15
CA ILE A 300 4.85 -16.00 3.53
C ILE A 300 4.92 -14.72 4.37
N ASP A 301 4.96 -13.57 3.69
CA ASP A 301 4.78 -12.26 4.33
C ASP A 301 3.28 -11.91 4.35
N ALA A 302 2.68 -11.94 5.54
CA ALA A 302 1.28 -11.58 5.75
C ALA A 302 1.01 -10.08 5.73
N SER A 303 2.04 -9.22 5.76
CA SER A 303 1.91 -7.76 5.90
C SER A 303 0.99 -7.15 4.84
N LYS A 304 1.05 -7.67 3.61
CA LYS A 304 0.21 -7.21 2.49
C LYS A 304 -1.28 -7.27 2.83
N HIS A 305 -1.75 -8.34 3.47
CA HIS A 305 -3.18 -8.54 3.70
C HIS A 305 -3.62 -8.29 5.15
N TRP A 306 -2.70 -8.20 6.10
CA TRP A 306 -3.00 -7.98 7.52
C TRP A 306 -2.79 -6.53 7.96
N VAL A 307 -1.99 -5.75 7.22
CA VAL A 307 -1.84 -4.31 7.46
C VAL A 307 -2.83 -3.55 6.55
N GLY A 308 -4.02 -3.27 7.09
CA GLY A 308 -5.09 -2.61 6.36
C GLY A 308 -5.84 -3.56 5.40
N ARG A 309 -6.34 -3.04 4.27
CA ARG A 309 -6.97 -3.83 3.20
C ARG A 309 -6.08 -3.82 1.96
N GLY A 310 -4.86 -4.33 2.08
CA GLY A 310 -3.92 -4.30 0.96
C GLY A 310 -4.43 -5.16 -0.22
N PRO A 311 -4.55 -4.60 -1.43
CA PRO A 311 -4.98 -5.35 -2.61
C PRO A 311 -3.83 -6.16 -3.23
N GLY A 312 -4.19 -7.15 -4.04
CA GLY A 312 -3.26 -7.90 -4.89
C GLY A 312 -2.93 -9.30 -4.38
N TYR A 313 -1.96 -9.96 -5.01
CA TYR A 313 -1.53 -11.31 -4.66
C TYR A 313 -0.24 -11.27 -3.86
N GLN A 314 -0.14 -12.09 -2.82
CA GLN A 314 1.09 -12.29 -2.06
C GLN A 314 1.93 -13.39 -2.73
N ARG A 315 3.18 -13.07 -3.04
CA ARG A 315 4.14 -14.03 -3.58
C ARG A 315 4.72 -14.90 -2.45
N PRO A 316 5.07 -16.17 -2.71
CA PRO A 316 5.94 -16.93 -1.81
C PRO A 316 7.15 -16.10 -1.36
N LEU A 317 7.43 -16.12 -0.05
CA LEU A 317 8.54 -15.35 0.51
C LEU A 317 9.88 -16.07 0.32
N GLY A 318 9.85 -17.41 0.33
CA GLY A 318 11.02 -18.26 0.19
C GLY A 318 11.43 -18.56 -1.24
N ASP A 319 12.19 -19.65 -1.38
CA ASP A 319 12.96 -19.98 -2.57
C ASP A 319 12.51 -21.32 -3.17
N ASN A 320 13.20 -21.78 -4.23
CA ASN A 320 12.94 -23.05 -4.92
C ASN A 320 11.45 -23.26 -5.23
N ILE A 321 10.86 -22.33 -6.00
CA ILE A 321 9.42 -22.30 -6.24
C ILE A 321 9.07 -23.21 -7.43
N LEU A 322 8.28 -24.25 -7.18
CA LEU A 322 7.66 -25.09 -8.20
C LEU A 322 6.20 -24.66 -8.41
N THR A 323 5.89 -24.16 -9.61
CA THR A 323 4.52 -23.81 -10.00
C THR A 323 3.90 -24.96 -10.81
N LEU A 324 2.74 -25.44 -10.38
CA LEU A 324 2.01 -26.52 -11.03
C LEU A 324 0.94 -25.97 -12.00
N PRO A 325 0.58 -26.72 -13.07
CA PRO A 325 -0.36 -26.25 -14.10
C PRO A 325 -1.74 -25.83 -13.57
N ASP A 326 -2.30 -24.73 -14.09
CA ASP A 326 -3.64 -24.22 -13.73
C ASP A 326 -4.79 -24.99 -14.38
N VAL A 327 -4.90 -26.26 -14.02
CA VAL A 327 -5.93 -27.20 -14.47
C VAL A 327 -6.42 -28.04 -13.30
N VAL A 328 -7.65 -28.55 -13.39
CA VAL A 328 -8.20 -29.45 -12.38
C VAL A 328 -7.38 -30.75 -12.29
N THR A 329 -7.23 -31.30 -11.08
CA THR A 329 -6.45 -32.54 -10.88
C THR A 329 -7.25 -33.82 -11.19
N PHE A 330 -8.58 -33.75 -11.13
CA PHE A 330 -9.48 -34.86 -11.41
C PHE A 330 -10.39 -34.54 -12.59
N ALA A 331 -10.69 -35.55 -13.42
CA ALA A 331 -11.60 -35.42 -14.55
C ALA A 331 -12.34 -36.73 -14.83
N VAL A 332 -13.58 -36.63 -15.27
CA VAL A 332 -14.27 -37.72 -15.98
C VAL A 332 -14.11 -37.46 -17.48
N LEU A 333 -13.48 -38.40 -18.18
CA LEU A 333 -13.19 -38.30 -19.61
C LEU A 333 -14.17 -39.16 -20.41
N GLU A 334 -14.67 -38.62 -21.51
CA GLU A 334 -15.59 -39.35 -22.42
C GLU A 334 -14.90 -40.49 -23.17
N SER A 335 -13.58 -40.40 -23.34
CA SER A 335 -12.75 -41.44 -23.94
C SER A 335 -11.29 -41.38 -23.45
N PRO A 336 -10.52 -42.47 -23.59
CA PRO A 336 -9.09 -42.48 -23.24
C PRO A 336 -8.21 -41.49 -24.00
N ASP A 337 -8.70 -40.94 -25.13
CA ASP A 337 -7.99 -39.96 -25.96
C ASP A 337 -8.54 -38.53 -25.80
N ALA A 338 -9.55 -38.33 -24.94
CA ALA A 338 -10.10 -37.02 -24.68
C ALA A 338 -9.07 -36.10 -24.00
N LYS A 339 -9.04 -34.84 -24.45
CA LYS A 339 -8.18 -33.80 -23.89
C LYS A 339 -8.53 -33.52 -22.42
N TRP A 340 -7.53 -33.17 -21.62
CA TRP A 340 -7.76 -32.81 -20.23
C TRP A 340 -8.61 -31.52 -20.12
N PRO A 341 -9.67 -31.50 -19.28
CA PRO A 341 -10.53 -30.33 -19.13
C PRO A 341 -9.77 -29.05 -18.77
N GLN A 342 -10.18 -27.94 -19.36
CA GLN A 342 -9.62 -26.59 -19.10
C GLN A 342 -10.60 -25.70 -18.31
N GLN A 343 -11.84 -26.16 -18.14
CA GLN A 343 -12.87 -25.48 -17.36
C GLN A 343 -12.50 -25.44 -15.88
N LYS A 344 -12.98 -24.42 -15.16
CA LYS A 344 -12.79 -24.32 -13.71
C LYS A 344 -13.60 -25.42 -13.00
N ALA A 345 -13.13 -25.86 -11.83
CA ALA A 345 -13.75 -26.97 -11.10
C ALA A 345 -15.25 -26.78 -10.85
N ARG A 346 -15.70 -25.54 -10.59
CA ARG A 346 -17.12 -25.22 -10.40
C ARG A 346 -17.97 -25.46 -11.66
N GLU A 347 -17.44 -25.18 -12.85
CA GLU A 347 -18.13 -25.41 -14.13
C GLU A 347 -18.27 -26.91 -14.42
N LEU A 348 -17.30 -27.71 -13.96
CA LEU A 348 -17.35 -29.19 -13.99
C LEU A 348 -18.22 -29.79 -12.88
N GLY A 349 -18.86 -28.94 -12.05
CA GLY A 349 -19.75 -29.38 -10.97
C GLY A 349 -19.05 -29.84 -9.70
N TYR A 350 -17.73 -29.61 -9.57
CA TYR A 350 -16.96 -30.03 -8.40
C TYR A 350 -17.19 -29.08 -7.23
N ARG A 351 -17.01 -29.60 -6.01
CA ARG A 351 -17.31 -28.85 -4.79
C ARG A 351 -16.19 -28.97 -3.76
N PHE A 352 -15.60 -27.84 -3.38
CA PHE A 352 -14.76 -27.78 -2.20
C PHE A 352 -15.61 -27.99 -0.94
N ARG A 353 -15.21 -28.89 -0.06
CA ARG A 353 -15.90 -29.21 1.21
C ARG A 353 -15.18 -28.65 2.43
N GLY A 354 -14.05 -27.97 2.25
CA GLY A 354 -13.24 -27.41 3.32
C GLY A 354 -11.98 -28.23 3.59
N TYR A 355 -11.41 -28.06 4.78
CA TYR A 355 -10.30 -28.88 5.27
C TYR A 355 -10.49 -29.16 6.75
N ARG A 356 -9.90 -30.25 7.22
CA ARG A 356 -9.81 -30.63 8.65
C ARG A 356 -8.35 -30.54 9.06
N LEU A 357 -8.10 -30.09 10.29
CA LEU A 357 -6.78 -30.12 10.90
C LEU A 357 -6.72 -31.33 11.83
N ASP A 358 -5.62 -32.08 11.79
CA ASP A 358 -5.33 -33.12 12.79
C ASP A 358 -4.72 -32.51 14.07
N ASP A 359 -4.38 -33.37 15.03
CA ASP A 359 -3.82 -32.95 16.33
C ASP A 359 -2.47 -32.23 16.20
N GLN A 360 -1.80 -32.34 15.04
CA GLN A 360 -0.55 -31.66 14.69
C GLN A 360 -0.79 -30.46 13.76
N GLN A 361 -2.04 -29.97 13.65
CA GLN A 361 -2.46 -28.89 12.75
C GLN A 361 -2.19 -29.16 11.25
N GLN A 362 -1.98 -30.42 10.83
CA GLN A 362 -1.80 -30.73 9.42
C GLN A 362 -3.15 -30.76 8.69
N PRO A 363 -3.28 -30.05 7.55
CA PRO A 363 -4.54 -30.00 6.83
C PRO A 363 -4.78 -31.23 5.96
N THR A 364 -6.00 -31.77 6.05
CA THR A 364 -6.57 -32.66 5.02
C THR A 364 -7.63 -31.88 4.26
N PHE A 365 -7.37 -31.60 2.98
CA PHE A 365 -8.34 -30.95 2.08
C PHE A 365 -9.41 -31.95 1.66
N MET A 366 -10.66 -31.51 1.68
CA MET A 366 -11.82 -32.34 1.35
C MET A 366 -12.59 -31.71 0.20
N TYR A 367 -12.87 -32.51 -0.83
CA TYR A 367 -13.65 -32.04 -1.98
C TYR A 367 -14.41 -33.18 -2.66
N GLU A 368 -15.37 -32.82 -3.49
CA GLU A 368 -16.28 -33.74 -4.17
C GLU A 368 -16.21 -33.56 -5.69
N VAL A 369 -16.05 -34.67 -6.40
CA VAL A 369 -15.92 -34.74 -7.86
C VAL A 369 -16.91 -35.80 -8.35
N HIS A 370 -17.96 -35.40 -9.08
CA HIS A 370 -19.00 -36.30 -9.60
C HIS A 370 -19.57 -37.29 -8.56
N GLY A 371 -19.71 -36.86 -7.30
CA GLY A 371 -20.22 -37.70 -6.20
C GLY A 371 -19.16 -38.55 -5.47
N ALA A 372 -17.92 -38.64 -6.00
CA ALA A 372 -16.78 -39.15 -5.26
C ALA A 372 -16.32 -38.13 -4.23
N ARG A 373 -15.97 -38.59 -3.03
CA ARG A 373 -15.33 -37.79 -1.98
C ARG A 373 -13.83 -38.02 -2.03
N ILE A 374 -13.09 -36.93 -2.04
CA ILE A 374 -11.63 -36.91 -2.04
C ILE A 374 -11.15 -36.33 -0.73
N GLU A 375 -10.26 -37.05 -0.06
CA GLU A 375 -9.40 -36.52 1.01
C GLU A 375 -7.97 -36.41 0.46
N ASP A 376 -7.34 -35.25 0.67
CA ASP A 376 -6.04 -34.89 0.11
C ASP A 376 -5.19 -34.30 1.23
N LYS A 377 -4.29 -35.11 1.76
CA LYS A 377 -3.41 -34.75 2.88
C LYS A 377 -1.98 -34.55 2.37
N PRO A 378 -1.53 -33.30 2.15
CA PRO A 378 -0.13 -33.00 1.94
C PRO A 378 0.66 -33.05 3.26
N GLU A 379 1.88 -33.57 3.22
CA GLU A 379 2.80 -33.54 4.36
C GLU A 379 4.27 -33.60 3.88
N PRO A 380 5.22 -33.01 4.65
CA PRO A 380 6.65 -33.19 4.41
C PRO A 380 7.04 -34.66 4.51
N MET A 381 8.01 -35.09 3.70
CA MET A 381 8.54 -36.45 3.79
C MET A 381 9.60 -36.60 4.90
N ASN A 382 10.29 -35.52 5.24
CA ASN A 382 11.33 -35.45 6.27
C ASN A 382 11.54 -33.99 6.73
N ASP A 383 12.52 -33.77 7.60
CA ASP A 383 12.87 -32.45 8.16
C ASP A 383 14.16 -31.86 7.54
N ASP A 384 14.57 -32.33 6.36
CA ASP A 384 15.76 -31.82 5.68
C ASP A 384 15.53 -30.40 5.13
N GLN A 385 16.61 -29.63 4.90
CA GLN A 385 16.54 -28.24 4.44
C GLN A 385 15.73 -28.04 3.14
N PHE A 386 15.66 -29.06 2.29
CA PHE A 386 14.85 -29.10 1.06
C PHE A 386 13.96 -30.33 1.07
N ALA A 387 13.21 -30.51 2.16
CA ALA A 387 12.30 -31.62 2.33
C ALA A 387 11.34 -31.77 1.14
N PRO A 388 11.26 -32.96 0.52
CA PRO A 388 10.19 -33.29 -0.40
C PRO A 388 8.80 -33.19 0.21
N LEU A 389 7.78 -33.05 -0.65
CA LEU A 389 6.38 -33.12 -0.24
C LEU A 389 5.75 -34.42 -0.75
N ARG A 390 4.91 -35.06 0.05
CA ARG A 390 4.00 -36.12 -0.40
C ARG A 390 2.55 -35.74 -0.17
N ARG A 391 1.65 -36.24 -1.02
CA ARG A 391 0.19 -36.08 -0.92
C ARG A 391 -0.45 -37.45 -0.84
N HIS A 392 -1.11 -37.72 0.28
CA HIS A 392 -1.97 -38.90 0.44
C HIS A 392 -3.34 -38.58 -0.13
N ILE A 393 -3.71 -39.30 -1.18
CA ILE A 393 -4.99 -39.13 -1.88
C ILE A 393 -5.87 -40.33 -1.58
N LYS A 394 -7.02 -40.06 -0.99
CA LYS A 394 -8.04 -41.07 -0.72
C LYS A 394 -9.33 -40.73 -1.44
N VAL A 395 -9.75 -41.63 -2.32
CA VAL A 395 -10.96 -41.50 -3.13
C VAL A 395 -11.97 -42.51 -2.62
N THR A 396 -13.12 -42.02 -2.18
CA THR A 396 -14.25 -42.86 -1.77
C THR A 396 -15.48 -42.51 -2.61
N SER A 397 -16.16 -43.52 -3.13
CA SER A 397 -17.38 -43.32 -3.92
C SER A 397 -18.39 -44.42 -3.61
N PRO A 398 -19.68 -44.10 -3.47
CA PRO A 398 -20.72 -45.11 -3.26
C PRO A 398 -20.99 -45.96 -4.51
N LYS A 399 -20.55 -45.52 -5.69
CA LYS A 399 -20.72 -46.20 -6.98
C LYS A 399 -19.46 -46.05 -7.83
N ALA A 400 -19.26 -46.97 -8.77
CA ALA A 400 -18.21 -46.81 -9.76
C ALA A 400 -18.46 -45.55 -10.62
N ILE A 401 -17.39 -44.86 -11.00
CA ILE A 401 -17.44 -43.67 -11.86
C ILE A 401 -16.54 -43.94 -13.06
N ASP A 402 -17.15 -44.47 -14.12
CA ASP A 402 -16.43 -44.82 -15.35
C ASP A 402 -15.76 -43.58 -15.96
N GLY A 403 -14.53 -43.76 -16.44
CA GLY A 403 -13.76 -42.69 -17.05
C GLY A 403 -13.25 -41.63 -16.07
N MET A 404 -13.34 -41.83 -14.75
CA MET A 404 -12.71 -40.94 -13.77
C MET A 404 -11.20 -41.18 -13.69
N TYR A 405 -10.42 -40.11 -13.77
CA TYR A 405 -8.97 -40.14 -13.69
C TYR A 405 -8.44 -39.07 -12.73
N TYR A 406 -7.30 -39.38 -12.12
CA TYR A 406 -6.42 -38.41 -11.47
C TYR A 406 -5.22 -38.16 -12.38
N ARG A 407 -4.95 -36.90 -12.69
CA ARG A 407 -3.75 -36.52 -13.45
C ARG A 407 -2.59 -36.31 -12.50
N VAL A 408 -1.63 -37.23 -12.56
CA VAL A 408 -0.38 -37.15 -11.81
C VAL A 408 0.41 -35.95 -12.31
N VAL A 409 0.67 -35.91 -13.63
CA VAL A 409 1.42 -34.84 -14.32
C VAL A 409 1.01 -34.71 -15.79
N GLY A 410 1.37 -33.58 -16.40
CA GLY A 410 1.31 -33.39 -17.84
C GLY A 410 2.32 -32.34 -18.32
N GLY A 411 3.07 -32.66 -19.36
CA GLY A 411 4.18 -31.81 -19.85
C GLY A 411 5.16 -32.59 -20.71
N ASN A 412 6.44 -32.20 -20.69
CA ASN A 412 7.52 -33.03 -21.19
C ASN A 412 7.92 -34.03 -20.11
N VAL A 413 7.33 -35.23 -20.14
CA VAL A 413 7.51 -36.25 -19.10
C VAL A 413 8.43 -37.35 -19.60
N LYS A 414 9.47 -37.65 -18.82
CA LYS A 414 10.39 -38.76 -19.04
C LYS A 414 10.24 -39.76 -17.91
N GLN A 415 9.87 -41.00 -18.25
CA GLN A 415 9.86 -42.10 -17.28
C GLN A 415 11.30 -42.47 -16.91
N LEU A 416 11.54 -42.65 -15.62
CA LEU A 416 12.79 -43.10 -15.02
C LEU A 416 12.61 -44.52 -14.45
N GLY A 417 13.64 -45.05 -13.80
CA GLY A 417 13.54 -46.30 -13.02
C GLY A 417 12.65 -46.13 -11.78
N ASP A 418 12.21 -47.26 -11.22
CA ASP A 418 11.50 -47.32 -9.93
C ASP A 418 10.22 -46.47 -9.82
N GLY A 419 9.49 -46.33 -10.94
CA GLY A 419 8.21 -45.62 -10.98
C GLY A 419 8.31 -44.09 -11.00
N TRP A 420 9.52 -43.53 -11.08
CA TRP A 420 9.72 -42.08 -11.14
C TRP A 420 9.46 -41.51 -12.53
N PHE A 421 8.96 -40.29 -12.56
CA PHE A 421 8.76 -39.47 -13.75
C PHE A 421 9.45 -38.12 -13.55
N GLU A 422 10.36 -37.77 -14.46
CA GLU A 422 10.92 -36.42 -14.56
C GLU A 422 10.03 -35.55 -15.44
N VAL A 423 9.79 -34.31 -15.00
CA VAL A 423 8.85 -33.39 -15.64
C VAL A 423 9.58 -32.10 -16.01
N ASP A 424 9.53 -31.77 -17.30
CA ASP A 424 10.12 -30.57 -17.89
C ASP A 424 11.62 -30.37 -17.56
N GLY A 425 12.31 -31.44 -17.16
CA GLY A 425 13.72 -31.42 -16.73
C GLY A 425 13.98 -30.67 -15.41
N THR A 426 12.93 -30.38 -14.62
CA THR A 426 13.03 -29.51 -13.43
C THR A 426 12.66 -30.18 -12.13
N TRP A 427 11.80 -31.19 -12.15
CA TRP A 427 11.36 -31.89 -10.94
C TRP A 427 10.95 -33.34 -11.23
N LYS A 428 10.78 -34.14 -10.18
CA LYS A 428 10.43 -35.56 -10.25
C LYS A 428 9.20 -35.88 -9.39
N THR A 429 8.43 -36.86 -9.84
CA THR A 429 7.27 -37.38 -9.12
C THR A 429 7.15 -38.89 -9.29
N ARG A 430 6.50 -39.55 -8.33
CA ARG A 430 6.02 -40.93 -8.47
C ARG A 430 4.69 -41.10 -7.76
N VAL A 431 4.03 -42.22 -8.05
CA VAL A 431 2.83 -42.64 -7.36
C VAL A 431 3.10 -43.97 -6.66
N ASP A 432 2.97 -43.97 -5.34
CA ASP A 432 3.12 -45.15 -4.49
C ASP A 432 1.75 -45.67 -4.03
N GLY A 433 1.70 -46.94 -3.63
CA GLY A 433 0.45 -47.62 -3.24
C GLY A 433 -0.35 -48.21 -4.41
N LEU A 434 0.14 -48.05 -5.64
CA LEU A 434 -0.41 -48.67 -6.85
C LEU A 434 0.69 -49.40 -7.61
N ASP A 435 0.32 -50.47 -8.30
CA ASP A 435 1.22 -51.10 -9.28
C ASP A 435 1.48 -50.10 -10.42
N PRO A 436 2.74 -49.76 -10.75
CA PRO A 436 3.08 -48.87 -11.85
C PRO A 436 2.46 -49.27 -13.19
N ALA A 437 2.19 -50.56 -13.42
CA ALA A 437 1.52 -51.05 -14.63
C ALA A 437 0.05 -50.57 -14.75
N GLN A 438 -0.54 -50.07 -13.66
CA GLN A 438 -1.89 -49.49 -13.65
C GLN A 438 -1.91 -48.01 -14.06
N LEU A 439 -0.75 -47.36 -14.13
CA LEU A 439 -0.65 -45.97 -14.59
C LEU A 439 -0.80 -45.91 -16.11
N ILE A 440 -1.58 -44.95 -16.57
CA ILE A 440 -1.75 -44.70 -18.00
C ILE A 440 -0.79 -43.58 -18.39
N VAL A 441 0.16 -43.89 -19.26
CA VAL A 441 1.04 -42.90 -19.90
C VAL A 441 0.56 -42.68 -21.32
N ARG A 442 0.05 -41.48 -21.61
CA ARG A 442 -0.49 -41.15 -22.95
C ARG A 442 0.12 -39.87 -23.49
N LYS A 443 0.06 -39.70 -24.81
CA LYS A 443 0.54 -38.49 -25.50
C LYS A 443 -0.63 -37.77 -26.18
N ILE A 444 -0.89 -36.53 -25.77
CA ILE A 444 -1.93 -35.68 -26.35
C ILE A 444 -1.33 -34.31 -26.67
N ASP A 445 -1.57 -33.81 -27.88
CA ASP A 445 -1.09 -32.50 -28.36
C ASP A 445 0.43 -32.29 -28.12
N GLY A 446 1.23 -33.34 -28.32
CA GLY A 446 2.68 -33.30 -28.14
C GLY A 446 3.17 -33.37 -26.69
N LYS A 447 2.27 -33.37 -25.70
CA LYS A 447 2.60 -33.51 -24.27
C LYS A 447 2.32 -34.93 -23.78
N THR A 448 3.12 -35.40 -22.85
CA THR A 448 2.89 -36.67 -22.15
C THR A 448 2.09 -36.40 -20.89
N GLU A 449 1.06 -37.21 -20.64
CA GLU A 449 0.26 -37.21 -19.41
C GLU A 449 0.40 -38.55 -18.71
N VAL A 450 0.51 -38.51 -17.38
CA VAL A 450 0.50 -39.70 -16.53
C VAL A 450 -0.76 -39.66 -15.67
N LEU A 451 -1.59 -40.70 -15.77
CA LEU A 451 -2.91 -40.77 -15.15
C LEU A 451 -3.05 -42.00 -14.24
N VAL A 452 -3.79 -41.83 -13.14
CA VAL A 452 -4.31 -42.94 -12.33
C VAL A 452 -5.79 -43.13 -12.67
N PRO A 453 -6.21 -44.33 -13.13
CA PRO A 453 -7.63 -44.64 -13.31
C PRO A 453 -8.34 -44.82 -11.96
N LEU A 454 -9.51 -44.17 -11.80
CA LEU A 454 -10.26 -44.08 -10.53
C LEU A 454 -11.71 -44.59 -10.63
N ALA A 455 -11.95 -45.63 -11.43
CA ALA A 455 -13.30 -46.22 -11.56
C ALA A 455 -13.88 -46.73 -10.23
N VAL A 456 -13.04 -47.07 -9.26
CA VAL A 456 -13.40 -47.56 -7.92
C VAL A 456 -12.67 -46.76 -6.83
N ALA A 457 -13.07 -46.93 -5.58
CA ALA A 457 -12.38 -46.35 -4.44
C ALA A 457 -10.89 -46.77 -4.42
N ARG A 458 -10.01 -45.80 -4.19
CA ARG A 458 -8.55 -45.99 -4.20
C ARG A 458 -7.88 -45.09 -3.19
N GLU A 459 -6.74 -45.53 -2.71
CA GLU A 459 -5.84 -44.76 -1.87
C GLU A 459 -4.42 -44.91 -2.41
N PHE A 460 -3.71 -43.80 -2.56
CA PHE A 460 -2.36 -43.75 -3.11
C PHE A 460 -1.64 -42.49 -2.66
N VAL A 461 -0.32 -42.48 -2.82
CA VAL A 461 0.54 -41.35 -2.44
C VAL A 461 1.22 -40.80 -3.68
N GLN A 462 1.18 -39.48 -3.88
CA GLN A 462 2.02 -38.81 -4.88
C GLN A 462 3.15 -38.05 -4.20
N GLU A 463 4.38 -38.27 -4.63
CA GLU A 463 5.57 -37.58 -4.12
C GLU A 463 6.06 -36.50 -5.09
N TYR A 464 6.64 -35.43 -4.54
CA TYR A 464 7.18 -34.28 -5.27
C TYR A 464 8.62 -34.00 -4.81
N LEU A 465 9.57 -34.09 -5.74
CA LEU A 465 10.99 -33.75 -5.57
C LEU A 465 11.35 -32.63 -6.55
N TRP A 466 11.71 -31.43 -6.09
CA TRP A 466 12.04 -30.30 -6.97
C TRP A 466 13.18 -29.44 -6.43
#